data_AF-A0A2T0WSM9-F1
#
_entry.id   AF-A0A2T0WSM9-F1
#
_cell.length_a   1.000
_cell.length_b   1.000
_cell.length_c   1.000
_cell.angle_alpha   90.00
_cell.angle_beta   90.00
_cell.angle_gamma   90.00
#
_symmetry.space_group_name_H-M   'P 1'
#
loop_
_entity.id
_entity.type
_entity.pdbx_description
1 polymer ?
#
loop_
_entity_poly.entity_id
_entity_poly.type
_entity_poly.pdbx_seq_one_letter_code
_entity_poly.pdbx_strand_id
1 'polypeptide(L)'
;MKENRLNSLMSKYWEGKTSIEEEAEIRKLLAETEGHLEAKSFFQGLSSLGKIQGKPIHLSKNKSNSWKQYLPYAAVFTLILISGWLAHTSYQARQEKLAYMEVMQAFDLIQENMQKGTSQIQIMGEFKHLNTTHELFNIEETK
;
A
#
# COMPACT_ATOMS: atom_id res chain seq x y z
N MET A 1 16.77 55.78 50.41
CA MET A 1 15.36 55.73 49.92
C MET A 1 15.22 55.11 48.54
N LYS A 2 16.03 55.52 47.54
CA LYS A 2 15.95 54.99 46.16
C LYS A 2 16.16 53.47 46.06
N GLU A 3 17.13 52.91 46.80
CA GLU A 3 17.41 51.47 46.78
C GLU A 3 16.26 50.62 47.34
N ASN A 4 15.60 51.05 48.43
CA ASN A 4 14.44 50.35 48.99
C ASN A 4 13.27 50.29 48.00
N ARG A 5 13.04 51.39 47.24
CA ARG A 5 12.03 51.45 46.20
C ARG A 5 12.38 50.50 45.04
N LEU A 6 13.64 50.51 44.60
CA LEU A 6 14.13 49.61 43.57
C LEU A 6 13.98 48.13 43.98
N ASN A 7 14.34 47.78 45.21
CA ASN A 7 14.18 46.41 45.73
C ASN A 7 12.72 45.96 45.76
N SER A 8 11.81 46.82 46.20
CA SER A 8 10.37 46.53 46.20
C SER A 8 9.82 46.31 44.78
N LEU A 9 10.20 47.19 43.85
CA LEU A 9 9.82 47.07 42.44
C LEU A 9 10.42 45.83 41.78
N MET A 10 11.66 45.49 42.11
CA MET A 10 12.35 44.31 41.59
C MET A 10 11.69 43.01 42.07
N SER A 11 11.31 42.93 43.36
CA SER A 11 10.54 41.80 43.88
C SER A 11 9.22 41.64 43.11
N LYS A 12 8.50 42.75 42.89
CA LYS A 12 7.25 42.77 42.13
C LYS A 12 7.44 42.36 40.66
N TYR A 13 8.57 42.75 40.06
CA TYR A 13 8.94 42.38 38.68
C TYR A 13 9.18 40.88 38.58
N TRP A 14 9.94 40.30 39.52
CA TRP A 14 10.18 38.86 39.57
C TRP A 14 8.90 38.05 39.86
N GLU A 15 7.94 38.63 40.57
CA GLU A 15 6.59 38.07 40.75
C GLU A 15 5.67 38.25 39.52
N GLY A 16 6.09 38.99 38.49
CA GLY A 16 5.31 39.26 37.28
C GLY A 16 4.10 40.17 37.49
N LYS A 17 4.11 41.03 38.53
CA LYS A 17 2.99 41.92 38.89
C LYS A 17 3.22 43.39 38.55
N THR A 18 4.30 43.73 37.85
CA THR A 18 4.65 45.11 37.50
C THR A 18 3.79 45.67 36.36
N SER A 19 3.51 46.98 36.42
CA SER A 19 2.95 47.72 35.29
C SER A 19 4.05 48.24 34.35
N ILE A 20 3.66 48.66 33.15
CA ILE A 20 4.58 49.24 32.16
C ILE A 20 5.27 50.51 32.70
N GLU A 21 4.55 51.31 33.49
CA GLU A 21 5.07 52.52 34.12
C GLU A 21 6.13 52.18 35.19
N GLU A 22 5.86 51.16 36.00
CA GLU A 22 6.79 50.65 37.02
C GLU A 22 8.06 50.07 36.37
N GLU A 23 7.95 49.38 35.23
CA GLU A 23 9.13 48.88 34.50
C GLU A 23 9.98 49.99 33.90
N ALA A 24 9.38 51.11 33.50
CA ALA A 24 10.13 52.30 33.09
C ALA A 24 10.84 52.94 34.28
N GLU A 25 10.20 52.97 35.45
CA GLU A 25 10.79 53.42 36.72
C GLU A 25 11.98 52.54 37.10
N ILE A 26 11.86 51.21 37.03
CA ILE A 26 12.94 50.24 37.31
C ILE A 26 14.15 50.51 36.41
N ARG A 27 13.93 50.69 35.09
CA ARG A 27 15.01 50.98 34.13
C ARG A 27 15.74 52.28 34.46
N LYS A 28 15.00 53.32 34.86
CA LYS A 28 15.57 54.61 35.25
C LYS A 28 16.37 54.50 36.56
N LEU A 29 15.80 53.85 37.57
CA LEU A 29 16.44 53.67 38.88
C LEU A 29 17.70 52.79 38.79
N LEU A 30 17.71 51.77 37.93
CA LEU A 30 18.89 50.96 37.66
C LEU A 30 20.03 51.76 37.00
N ALA A 31 19.72 52.78 36.19
CA ALA A 31 20.73 53.63 35.59
C ALA A 31 21.35 54.62 36.60
N GLU A 32 20.56 55.08 37.59
CA GLU A 32 21.00 56.04 38.60
C GLU A 32 21.72 55.39 39.80
N THR A 33 21.52 54.10 40.04
CA THR A 33 22.04 53.39 41.23
C THR A 33 23.30 52.60 40.85
N GLU A 34 24.37 52.65 41.64
CA GLU A 34 25.61 51.92 41.33
C GLU A 34 25.48 50.40 41.52
N GLY A 35 24.61 49.94 42.42
CA GLY A 35 24.35 48.52 42.72
C GLY A 35 23.60 47.71 41.64
N HIS A 36 23.20 46.48 42.00
CA HIS A 36 22.44 45.53 41.17
C HIS A 36 23.08 45.18 39.81
N LEU A 37 24.33 44.72 39.83
CA LEU A 37 25.08 44.32 38.63
C LEU A 37 24.32 43.27 37.78
N GLU A 38 23.71 42.28 38.44
CA GLU A 38 22.94 41.21 37.79
C GLU A 38 21.72 41.76 37.05
N ALA A 39 20.91 42.59 37.72
CA ALA A 39 19.73 43.20 37.09
C ALA A 39 20.11 44.10 35.90
N LYS A 40 21.18 44.89 36.02
CA LYS A 40 21.71 45.70 34.91
C LYS A 40 22.07 44.83 33.71
N SER A 41 22.80 43.74 33.95
CA SER A 41 23.20 42.82 32.87
C SER A 41 21.99 42.17 32.19
N PHE A 42 20.96 41.81 32.95
CA PHE A 42 19.72 41.25 32.45
C PHE A 42 18.98 42.24 31.53
N PHE A 43 18.72 43.46 31.99
CA PHE A 43 18.00 44.47 31.20
C PHE A 43 18.79 44.92 29.96
N GLN A 44 20.12 44.93 30.03
CA GLN A 44 20.99 45.17 28.87
C GLN A 44 20.87 44.02 27.84
N GLY A 45 20.89 42.77 28.30
CA GLY A 45 20.66 41.59 27.48
C GLY A 45 19.31 41.64 26.76
N LEU A 46 18.23 41.92 27.49
CA LEU A 46 16.88 42.09 26.93
C LEU A 46 16.83 43.19 25.87
N SER A 47 17.49 44.33 26.14
CA SER A 47 17.56 45.45 25.19
C SER A 47 18.35 45.09 23.93
N SER A 48 19.38 44.26 24.06
CA SER A 48 20.16 43.76 22.92
C SER A 48 19.33 42.80 22.06
N LEU A 49 18.57 41.89 22.68
CA LEU A 49 17.67 40.96 21.99
C LEU A 49 16.54 41.69 21.26
N GLY A 50 15.96 42.74 21.87
CA GLY A 50 14.93 43.55 21.21
C GLY A 50 15.43 44.30 19.96
N LYS A 51 16.74 44.54 19.85
CA LYS A 51 17.37 45.14 18.65
C LYS A 51 17.64 44.13 17.54
N ILE A 52 17.63 42.83 17.86
CA ILE A 52 17.75 41.76 16.86
C ILE A 52 16.38 41.63 16.18
N GLN A 53 16.15 42.44 15.15
CA GLN A 53 15.01 42.23 14.27
C GLN A 53 15.17 40.86 13.62
N GLY A 54 14.28 39.93 13.97
CA GLY A 54 14.21 38.63 13.31
C GLY A 54 14.07 38.85 11.80
N LYS A 55 14.93 38.20 11.01
CA LYS A 55 14.80 38.23 9.55
C LYS A 55 13.36 37.84 9.20
N PRO A 56 12.64 38.64 8.39
CA PRO A 56 11.29 38.29 8.01
C PRO A 56 11.33 36.92 7.33
N ILE A 57 10.60 35.96 7.90
CA ILE A 57 10.45 34.63 7.35
C ILE A 57 9.62 34.79 6.07
N HIS A 58 10.30 34.84 4.93
CA HIS A 58 9.64 34.81 3.63
C HIS A 58 9.19 33.37 3.39
N LEU A 59 7.92 33.09 3.70
CA LEU A 59 7.31 31.84 3.26
C LEU A 59 7.22 31.92 1.74
N SER A 60 8.14 31.25 1.03
CA SER A 60 8.03 31.16 -0.43
C SER A 60 6.70 30.47 -0.73
N LYS A 61 5.77 31.19 -1.34
CA LYS A 61 4.50 30.63 -1.81
C LYS A 61 4.80 29.78 -3.03
N ASN A 62 5.36 28.59 -2.79
CA ASN A 62 5.56 27.60 -3.83
C ASN A 62 4.16 27.15 -4.28
N LYS A 63 3.75 27.62 -5.45
CA LYS A 63 2.50 27.20 -6.11
C LYS A 63 2.72 25.77 -6.60
N SER A 64 2.76 24.84 -5.64
CA SER A 64 2.94 23.41 -5.90
C SER A 64 1.81 22.98 -6.82
N ASN A 65 2.16 22.58 -8.03
CA ASN A 65 1.21 21.98 -8.96
C ASN A 65 0.85 20.58 -8.42
N SER A 66 -0.18 20.51 -7.59
CA SER A 66 -0.60 19.31 -6.86
C SER A 66 -0.79 18.09 -7.77
N TRP A 67 -1.04 18.29 -9.06
CA TRP A 67 -1.18 17.19 -10.01
C TRP A 67 0.10 16.36 -10.17
N LYS A 68 1.28 16.98 -10.03
CA LYS A 68 2.57 16.25 -10.09
C LYS A 68 2.77 15.29 -8.92
N GLN A 69 2.08 15.48 -7.80
CA GLN A 69 2.13 14.59 -6.64
C GLN A 69 1.39 13.25 -6.91
N TYR A 70 0.48 13.23 -7.89
CA TYR A 70 -0.31 12.04 -8.24
C TYR A 70 0.32 11.21 -9.37
N LEU A 71 1.35 11.73 -10.04
CA LEU A 71 2.05 11.06 -11.13
C LEU A 71 2.62 9.67 -10.79
N PRO A 72 3.25 9.42 -9.62
CA PRO A 72 3.73 8.08 -9.29
C PRO A 72 2.60 7.07 -9.08
N TYR A 73 1.47 7.49 -8.50
CA TYR A 73 0.31 6.62 -8.30
C TYR A 73 -0.36 6.23 -9.62
N ALA A 74 -0.42 7.17 -10.57
CA ALA A 74 -0.93 6.90 -11.91
C ALA A 74 -0.09 5.81 -12.63
N ALA A 75 1.24 5.85 -12.50
CA ALA A 75 2.12 4.85 -13.11
C ALA A 75 1.94 3.44 -12.52
N VAL A 76 1.72 3.32 -11.20
CA VAL A 76 1.44 2.03 -10.57
C VAL A 76 0.09 1.48 -11.03
N PHE A 77 -0.93 2.34 -11.11
CA PHE A 77 -2.26 1.95 -11.55
C PHE A 77 -2.27 1.46 -13.01
N THR A 78 -1.54 2.13 -13.90
CA THR A 78 -1.44 1.69 -15.31
C THR A 78 -0.73 0.35 -15.45
N LEU A 79 0.32 0.09 -14.67
CA LEU A 79 0.99 -1.21 -14.66
C LEU A 79 0.06 -2.35 -14.22
N ILE A 80 -0.75 -2.13 -13.18
CA ILE A 80 -1.73 -3.11 -12.69
C ILE A 80 -2.78 -3.38 -13.78
N LEU A 81 -3.30 -2.35 -14.44
CA LEU A 81 -4.29 -2.51 -15.51
C LEU A 81 -3.75 -3.31 -16.70
N ILE A 82 -2.54 -2.98 -17.16
CA ILE A 82 -1.90 -3.68 -18.29
C ILE A 82 -1.63 -5.15 -17.91
N SER A 83 -1.10 -5.39 -16.71
CA SER A 83 -0.84 -6.75 -16.21
C SER A 83 -2.14 -7.55 -16.09
N GLY A 84 -3.22 -6.94 -15.58
CA GLY A 84 -4.52 -7.59 -15.47
C GLY A 84 -5.12 -7.95 -16.83
N TRP A 85 -4.99 -7.05 -17.81
CA TRP A 85 -5.48 -7.31 -19.17
C TRP A 85 -4.73 -8.45 -19.87
N LEU A 86 -3.39 -8.48 -19.75
CA LEU A 86 -2.57 -9.58 -20.28
C LEU A 86 -2.86 -10.91 -19.56
N ALA A 87 -3.04 -10.89 -18.25
CA ALA A 87 -3.38 -12.08 -17.48
C ALA A 87 -4.74 -12.63 -17.93
N HIS A 88 -5.74 -11.78 -18.10
CA HIS A 88 -7.09 -12.18 -18.51
C HIS A 88 -7.10 -12.86 -19.90
N THR A 89 -6.41 -12.28 -20.89
CA THR A 89 -6.31 -12.90 -22.23
C THR A 89 -5.59 -14.24 -22.20
N SER A 90 -4.51 -14.35 -21.42
CA SER A 90 -3.80 -15.62 -21.26
C SER A 90 -4.60 -16.68 -20.49
N TYR A 91 -5.47 -16.25 -19.57
CA TYR A 91 -6.30 -17.15 -18.78
C TYR A 91 -7.36 -17.83 -19.65
N GLN A 92 -8.02 -17.08 -20.53
CA GLN A 92 -9.00 -17.65 -21.48
C GLN A 92 -8.38 -18.73 -22.36
N ALA A 93 -7.23 -18.44 -22.97
CA ALA A 93 -6.52 -19.39 -23.82
C ALA A 93 -6.06 -20.65 -23.07
N ARG A 94 -5.78 -20.55 -21.76
CA ARG A 94 -5.46 -21.72 -20.92
C ARG A 94 -6.70 -22.54 -20.58
N GLN A 95 -7.82 -21.88 -20.28
CA GLN A 95 -9.09 -22.55 -19.98
C GLN A 95 -9.60 -23.36 -21.18
N GLU A 96 -9.53 -22.78 -22.39
CA GLU A 96 -9.90 -23.49 -23.62
C GLU A 96 -9.05 -24.75 -23.83
N LYS A 97 -7.73 -24.65 -23.61
CA LYS A 97 -6.82 -25.79 -23.72
C LYS A 97 -7.13 -26.89 -22.71
N LEU A 98 -7.43 -26.51 -21.46
CA LEU A 98 -7.78 -27.48 -20.42
C LEU A 98 -9.07 -28.22 -20.75
N ALA A 99 -10.12 -27.49 -21.17
CA ALA A 99 -11.38 -28.08 -21.58
C ALA A 99 -11.21 -29.01 -22.79
N TYR A 100 -10.40 -28.61 -23.78
CA TYR A 100 -10.09 -29.46 -24.93
C TYR A 100 -9.37 -30.77 -24.53
N MET A 101 -8.38 -30.69 -23.63
CA MET A 101 -7.66 -31.86 -23.14
C MET A 101 -8.56 -32.82 -22.37
N GLU A 102 -9.48 -32.31 -21.54
CA GLU A 102 -10.45 -33.13 -20.82
C GLU A 102 -11.37 -33.90 -21.77
N VAL A 103 -11.86 -33.24 -22.82
CA VAL A 103 -12.70 -33.87 -23.84
C VAL A 103 -11.92 -34.93 -24.63
N MET A 104 -10.67 -34.66 -25.03
CA MET A 104 -9.84 -35.64 -25.71
C MET A 104 -9.55 -36.88 -24.84
N GLN A 105 -9.26 -36.67 -23.56
CA GLN A 105 -9.09 -37.78 -22.63
C GLN A 105 -10.36 -38.63 -22.49
N ALA A 106 -11.54 -38.01 -22.48
CA ALA A 106 -12.80 -38.75 -22.49
C ALA A 106 -12.99 -39.54 -23.80
N PHE A 107 -12.62 -38.97 -24.96
CA PHE A 107 -12.67 -39.68 -26.24
C PHE A 107 -11.71 -40.86 -26.28
N ASP A 108 -10.50 -40.74 -25.75
CA ASP A 108 -9.52 -41.83 -25.67
C ASP A 108 -10.10 -43.02 -24.85
N LEU A 109 -10.75 -42.72 -23.72
CA LEU A 109 -11.41 -43.75 -22.90
C LEU A 109 -12.60 -44.41 -23.63
N ILE A 110 -13.39 -43.63 -24.37
CA ILE A 110 -14.49 -44.18 -25.19
C ILE A 110 -13.92 -45.09 -26.28
N GLN A 111 -12.86 -44.68 -26.95
CA GLN A 111 -12.20 -45.46 -27.99
C GLN A 111 -11.64 -46.77 -27.44
N GLU A 112 -10.98 -46.74 -26.28
CA GLU A 112 -10.47 -47.94 -25.62
C GLU A 112 -11.61 -48.92 -25.30
N ASN A 113 -12.71 -48.43 -24.74
CA ASN A 113 -13.89 -49.26 -24.45
C ASN A 113 -14.56 -49.80 -25.72
N MET A 114 -14.59 -49.02 -26.80
CA MET A 114 -15.11 -49.45 -28.09
C MET A 114 -14.23 -50.53 -28.75
N GLN A 115 -12.90 -50.41 -28.64
CA GLN A 115 -11.97 -51.44 -29.10
C GLN A 115 -12.12 -52.75 -28.31
N LYS A 116 -12.32 -52.66 -26.99
CA LYS A 116 -12.64 -53.82 -26.14
C LYS A 116 -14.00 -54.44 -26.48
N GLY A 117 -15.00 -53.63 -26.83
CA GLY A 117 -16.31 -54.11 -27.26
C GLY A 117 -16.27 -54.82 -28.61
N THR A 118 -15.58 -54.23 -29.59
CA THR A 118 -15.44 -54.79 -30.94
C THR A 118 -14.65 -56.09 -30.97
N SER A 119 -13.54 -56.17 -30.22
CA SER A 119 -12.77 -57.43 -30.08
C SER A 119 -13.58 -58.56 -29.44
N GLN A 120 -14.42 -58.27 -28.44
CA GLN A 120 -15.34 -59.26 -27.86
C GLN A 120 -16.43 -59.71 -28.85
N ILE A 121 -16.98 -58.79 -29.66
CA ILE A 121 -17.93 -59.12 -30.72
C ILE A 121 -17.27 -60.00 -31.80
N GLN A 122 -16.03 -59.71 -32.18
CA GLN A 122 -15.28 -60.50 -33.16
C GLN A 122 -15.05 -61.94 -32.66
N ILE A 123 -14.61 -62.09 -31.41
CA ILE A 123 -14.45 -63.40 -30.77
C ILE A 123 -15.79 -64.16 -30.74
N MET A 124 -16.90 -63.49 -30.42
CA MET A 124 -18.23 -64.09 -30.45
C MET A 124 -18.65 -64.51 -31.88
N GLY A 125 -18.27 -63.75 -32.90
CA GLY A 125 -18.46 -64.12 -34.31
C GLY A 125 -17.71 -65.40 -34.69
N GLU A 126 -16.46 -65.54 -34.26
CA GLU A 126 -15.65 -66.74 -34.46
C GLU A 126 -16.25 -67.97 -33.74
N PHE A 127 -16.77 -67.80 -32.53
CA PHE A 127 -17.47 -68.87 -31.82
C PHE A 127 -18.81 -69.27 -32.45
N LYS A 128 -19.50 -68.35 -33.13
CA LYS A 128 -20.75 -68.67 -33.86
C LYS A 128 -20.51 -69.71 -34.97
N HIS A 129 -19.35 -69.66 -35.62
CA HIS A 129 -18.94 -70.63 -36.64
C HIS A 129 -18.51 -71.98 -36.04
N LEU A 130 -18.03 -71.99 -34.79
CA LEU A 130 -17.66 -73.21 -34.08
C LEU A 130 -18.87 -73.96 -33.50
N ASN A 131 -19.97 -73.26 -33.22
CA ASN A 131 -21.23 -73.88 -32.75
C ASN A 131 -22.16 -74.29 -33.92
N THR A 132 -21.72 -74.17 -35.17
CA THR A 132 -22.47 -74.61 -36.37
C THR A 132 -22.35 -76.13 -36.62
N THR A 133 -22.07 -76.92 -35.58
CA THR A 133 -21.96 -78.38 -35.69
C THR A 133 -23.31 -79.05 -36.00
N HIS A 134 -24.43 -78.35 -35.82
CA HIS A 134 -25.75 -78.89 -36.11
C HIS A 134 -26.16 -78.88 -37.60
N GLU A 135 -25.43 -78.19 -38.47
CA GLU A 135 -25.73 -78.17 -39.93
C GLU A 135 -24.86 -79.14 -40.75
N LEU A 136 -23.77 -79.67 -40.18
CA LEU A 136 -22.79 -80.51 -40.89
C LEU A 136 -23.06 -82.02 -40.81
N PHE A 137 -24.03 -82.46 -40.01
CA PHE A 137 -24.42 -83.86 -39.91
C PHE A 137 -25.86 -84.06 -40.39
N ASN A 138 -26.06 -83.95 -41.71
CA ASN A 138 -27.16 -84.64 -42.37
C ASN A 138 -26.80 -86.13 -42.42
N ILE A 139 -27.08 -86.85 -41.34
CA ILE A 139 -26.96 -88.30 -41.31
C ILE A 139 -28.14 -88.83 -42.15
N GLU A 140 -27.85 -89.24 -43.38
CA GLU A 140 -28.75 -90.12 -44.14
C GLU A 140 -28.89 -91.42 -43.35
N GLU A 141 -29.94 -91.54 -42.54
CA GLU A 141 -30.38 -92.84 -42.03
C GLU A 141 -31.00 -93.63 -43.18
N THR A 142 -30.18 -94.44 -43.83
CA THR A 142 -30.65 -95.55 -44.66
C THR A 142 -31.33 -96.59 -43.78
N LYS A 143 -32.64 -96.80 -43.95
CA LYS A 143 -33.27 -98.12 -43.82
C LYS A 143 -34.49 -98.25 -44.71
#